data_AF-M1ZT39-F1
#
_entry.id   AF-M1ZT39-F1
#
_cell.length_a   1.000
_cell.length_b   1.000
_cell.length_c   1.000
_cell.angle_alpha   90.00
_cell.angle_beta   90.00
_cell.angle_gamma   90.00
#
_symmetry.space_group_name_H-M   'P 1'
#
loop_
_entity.id
_entity.type
_entity.pdbx_description
1 polymer ?
#
loop_
_entity_poly.entity_id
_entity_poly.type
_entity_poly.pdbx_seq_one_letter_code
_entity_poly.pdbx_strand_id
1 'polypeptide(L)'
;MNKGKKLILLALVICLLGGIGIYKYLDTNYKNDLTISDVKWDGETRWWTENSSGNEYNVKFKYFNGKGVKKITSKKSSYDIKINSKIESGDLNIKIYDDKKTLFNKNGTLDETI
;
A
#
# COMPACT_ATOMS: atom_id res chain seq x y z
N MET A 1 -41.04 13.23 30.08
CA MET A 1 -40.47 13.93 28.90
C MET A 1 -41.51 13.93 27.77
N ASN A 2 -41.88 15.12 27.26
CA ASN A 2 -42.98 15.27 26.29
C ASN A 2 -42.66 14.58 24.95
N LYS A 3 -43.66 14.04 24.24
CA LYS A 3 -43.46 13.26 22.99
C LYS A 3 -42.60 14.01 21.96
N GLY A 4 -42.77 15.33 21.83
CA GLY A 4 -41.94 16.16 20.94
C GLY A 4 -40.45 16.22 21.32
N LYS A 5 -40.12 16.24 22.62
CA LYS A 5 -38.72 16.24 23.09
C LYS A 5 -38.00 14.92 22.80
N LYS A 6 -38.72 13.79 22.78
CA LYS A 6 -38.16 12.46 22.42
C LYS A 6 -37.82 12.36 20.92
N LEU A 7 -38.67 12.91 20.05
CA LEU A 7 -38.42 12.93 18.60
C LEU A 7 -37.19 13.76 18.22
N ILE A 8 -37.03 14.92 18.85
CA ILE A 8 -35.85 15.79 18.65
C ILE A 8 -34.57 15.08 19.07
N LEU A 9 -34.59 14.40 20.23
CA LEU A 9 -33.43 13.66 20.74
C LEU A 9 -33.05 12.50 19.80
N LEU A 10 -34.04 11.78 19.26
CA LEU A 10 -33.81 10.68 18.32
C LEU A 10 -33.18 11.18 17.00
N ALA A 11 -33.68 12.30 16.45
CA ALA A 11 -33.13 12.90 15.25
C ALA A 11 -31.67 13.35 15.44
N LEU A 12 -31.35 13.95 16.59
CA LEU A 12 -29.97 14.32 16.94
C LEU A 12 -29.04 13.11 17.00
N VAL A 13 -29.48 12.01 17.60
CA VAL A 13 -28.69 10.77 17.67
C VAL A 13 -28.45 10.19 16.28
N ILE A 14 -29.45 10.18 15.40
CA ILE A 14 -29.30 9.69 14.02
C ILE A 14 -28.32 10.56 13.22
N CYS A 15 -28.42 11.89 13.34
CA CYS A 15 -27.48 12.81 12.68
C CYS A 15 -26.04 12.64 13.19
N LEU A 16 -25.85 12.44 14.49
CA LEU A 16 -24.53 12.19 15.08
C LEU A 16 -23.93 10.87 14.58
N LEU A 17 -24.71 9.78 14.60
CA LEU A 17 -24.26 8.48 14.13
C LEU A 17 -23.98 8.48 12.61
N GLY A 18 -24.82 9.15 11.83
CA GLY A 18 -24.63 9.35 10.39
C GLY A 18 -23.36 10.15 10.08
N GLY A 19 -23.12 11.25 10.81
CA GLY A 19 -21.93 12.08 10.67
C GLY A 19 -20.64 11.31 10.97
N ILE A 20 -20.62 10.51 12.04
CA ILE A 20 -19.46 9.65 12.39
C ILE A 20 -19.21 8.59 11.31
N GLY A 21 -20.28 7.98 10.77
CA GLY A 21 -20.18 6.99 9.69
C GLY A 21 -19.60 7.57 8.40
N ILE A 22 -20.09 8.73 7.97
CA ILE A 22 -19.61 9.44 6.78
C ILE A 22 -18.15 9.90 6.98
N TYR A 23 -17.80 10.42 8.16
CA TYR A 23 -16.44 10.84 8.47
C TYR A 23 -15.44 9.69 8.36
N LYS A 24 -15.73 8.52 8.97
CA LYS A 24 -14.88 7.33 8.86
C LYS A 24 -14.76 6.83 7.42
N TYR A 25 -15.85 6.86 6.66
CA TYR A 25 -15.85 6.46 5.25
C TYR A 25 -14.96 7.36 4.40
N LEU A 26 -15.02 8.68 4.61
CA LEU A 26 -14.17 9.64 3.92
C LEU A 26 -12.70 9.52 4.35
N ASP A 27 -12.42 9.43 5.65
CA ASP A 27 -11.05 9.26 6.17
C ASP A 27 -10.36 8.00 5.62
N THR A 28 -11.10 6.90 5.50
CA THR A 28 -10.58 5.64 4.93
C THR A 28 -10.27 5.77 3.44
N ASN A 29 -11.08 6.51 2.68
CA ASN A 29 -10.86 6.74 1.26
C ASN A 29 -9.75 7.79 0.98
N TYR A 30 -9.58 8.79 1.84
CA TYR A 30 -8.50 9.78 1.75
C TYR A 30 -7.11 9.17 2.03
N LYS A 31 -7.03 8.05 2.75
CA LYS A 31 -5.75 7.39 3.05
C LYS A 31 -5.15 6.59 1.88
N ASN A 32 -5.92 6.31 0.82
CA ASN A 32 -5.48 5.51 -0.33
C ASN A 32 -5.08 6.37 -1.54
N ASP A 33 -4.23 7.37 -1.31
CA ASP A 33 -3.66 8.22 -2.38
C ASP A 33 -2.57 7.51 -3.21
N LEU A 34 -2.15 6.32 -2.78
CA LEU A 34 -1.18 5.49 -3.49
C LEU A 34 -1.76 4.08 -3.65
N THR A 35 -1.50 3.48 -4.80
CA THR A 35 -1.94 2.13 -5.11
C THR A 35 -0.76 1.37 -5.70
N ILE A 36 -0.54 0.16 -5.20
CA ILE A 36 0.45 -0.78 -5.71
C ILE A 36 -0.31 -1.93 -6.35
N SER A 37 -0.03 -2.22 -7.62
CA SER A 37 -0.70 -3.29 -8.36
C SER A 37 0.28 -4.15 -9.13
N ASP A 38 -0.15 -5.38 -9.41
CA ASP A 38 0.67 -6.38 -10.09
C ASP A 38 0.59 -6.18 -11.59
N VAL A 39 1.75 -6.09 -12.24
CA VAL A 39 1.82 -5.99 -13.71
C VAL A 39 2.27 -7.32 -14.30
N LYS A 40 3.36 -7.87 -13.77
CA LYS A 40 3.92 -9.13 -14.24
C LYS A 40 4.56 -9.87 -13.07
N TRP A 41 4.26 -11.15 -12.97
CA TRP A 41 4.94 -12.07 -12.08
C TRP A 41 5.47 -13.25 -12.88
N ASP A 42 6.77 -13.48 -12.78
CA ASP A 42 7.46 -14.51 -13.57
C ASP A 42 8.62 -15.05 -12.73
N GLY A 43 8.31 -15.98 -11.84
CA GLY A 43 9.31 -16.57 -10.95
C GLY A 43 8.79 -17.75 -10.14
N GLU A 44 9.70 -18.66 -9.82
CA GLU A 44 9.47 -19.79 -8.91
C GLU A 44 9.63 -19.31 -7.46
N THR A 45 8.65 -19.60 -6.61
CA THR A 45 8.69 -19.24 -5.18
C THR A 45 8.48 -20.43 -4.27
N ARG A 46 9.11 -20.37 -3.10
CA ARG A 46 8.83 -21.30 -1.99
C ARG A 46 8.71 -20.58 -0.67
N TRP A 47 7.71 -21.01 0.11
CA TRP A 47 7.38 -20.49 1.43
C TRP A 47 7.35 -18.96 1.43
N TRP A 48 6.50 -18.43 0.55
CA TRP A 48 6.32 -16.99 0.39
C TRP A 48 5.10 -16.51 1.18
N THR A 49 5.16 -15.27 1.63
CA THR A 49 4.03 -14.56 2.25
C THR A 49 3.97 -13.15 1.71
N GLU A 50 2.76 -12.65 1.53
CA GLU A 50 2.50 -11.25 1.19
C GLU A 50 1.59 -10.64 2.26
N ASN A 51 2.13 -9.65 2.97
CA ASN A 51 1.42 -8.92 4.02
C ASN A 51 1.34 -7.43 3.66
N SER A 52 1.06 -7.14 2.38
CA SER A 52 0.91 -5.79 1.85
C SER A 52 -0.35 -5.12 2.41
N SER A 53 -0.26 -3.85 2.79
CA SER A 53 -1.42 -3.07 3.25
C SER A 53 -1.26 -1.59 2.90
N GLY A 54 -2.34 -0.98 2.40
CA GLY A 54 -2.33 0.42 1.98
C GLY A 54 -1.21 0.72 0.97
N ASN A 55 -0.24 1.51 1.41
CA ASN A 55 0.89 2.00 0.60
C ASN A 55 2.17 1.17 0.80
N GLU A 56 2.11 0.06 1.53
CA GLU A 56 3.24 -0.83 1.79
C GLU A 56 3.10 -2.13 1.01
N TYR A 57 4.15 -2.48 0.25
CA TYR A 57 4.30 -3.79 -0.36
C TYR A 57 5.34 -4.59 0.43
N ASN A 58 4.90 -5.66 1.09
CA ASN A 58 5.73 -6.46 1.99
C ASN A 58 5.66 -7.94 1.62
N VAL A 59 6.72 -8.42 1.00
CA VAL A 59 6.85 -9.82 0.58
C VAL A 59 8.09 -10.44 1.21
N LYS A 60 7.91 -11.67 1.66
CA LYS A 60 8.98 -12.51 2.18
C LYS A 60 8.96 -13.84 1.45
N PHE A 61 10.12 -14.37 1.13
CA PHE A 61 10.29 -15.68 0.51
C PHE A 61 11.50 -16.37 1.13
N LYS A 62 11.43 -17.70 1.25
CA LYS A 62 12.66 -18.49 1.49
C LYS A 62 13.45 -18.67 0.20
N TYR A 63 12.74 -18.79 -0.92
CA TYR A 63 13.34 -18.90 -2.25
C TYR A 63 12.50 -18.12 -3.25
N PHE A 64 13.18 -17.32 -4.07
CA PHE A 64 12.62 -16.64 -5.22
C PHE A 64 13.64 -16.68 -6.35
N ASN A 65 13.24 -17.20 -7.50
CA ASN A 65 14.03 -17.12 -8.73
C ASN A 65 13.15 -16.62 -9.86
N GLY A 66 13.37 -15.37 -10.27
CA GLY A 66 12.63 -14.75 -11.36
C GLY A 66 12.51 -13.25 -11.21
N LYS A 67 11.38 -12.69 -11.66
CA LYS A 67 11.10 -11.27 -11.74
C LYS A 67 9.66 -10.95 -11.34
N GLY A 68 9.51 -10.01 -10.42
CA GLY A 68 8.25 -9.34 -10.12
C GLY A 68 8.25 -7.92 -10.69
N VAL A 69 7.12 -7.47 -11.22
CA VAL A 69 6.90 -6.09 -11.68
C VAL A 69 5.62 -5.58 -11.04
N LYS A 70 5.75 -4.51 -10.26
CA LYS A 70 4.64 -3.80 -9.64
C LYS A 70 4.53 -2.41 -10.27
N LYS A 71 3.31 -1.91 -10.39
CA LYS A 71 3.01 -0.53 -10.77
C LYS A 71 2.57 0.23 -9.54
N ILE A 72 3.19 1.40 -9.33
CA ILE A 72 2.80 2.34 -8.30
C ILE A 72 2.09 3.51 -8.98
N THR A 73 0.87 3.82 -8.54
CA THR A 73 0.14 5.01 -8.99
C THR A 73 -0.19 5.86 -7.79
N SER A 74 0.06 7.17 -7.88
CA SER A 74 -0.36 8.12 -6.86
C SER A 74 -1.21 9.24 -7.46
N LYS A 75 -2.17 9.74 -6.68
CA LYS A 75 -2.91 10.97 -6.98
C LYS A 75 -2.13 12.24 -6.61
N LYS A 76 -1.03 12.10 -5.85
CA LYS A 76 -0.18 13.22 -5.45
C LYS A 76 0.81 13.56 -6.56
N SER A 77 1.16 14.84 -6.67
CA SER A 77 2.17 15.34 -7.61
C SER A 77 3.59 14.87 -7.29
N SER A 78 3.84 14.46 -6.04
CA SER A 78 5.14 13.95 -5.58
C SER A 78 4.94 12.90 -4.48
N TYR A 79 5.84 11.92 -4.43
CA TYR A 79 5.89 10.90 -3.41
C TYR A 79 7.30 10.33 -3.30
N ASP A 80 7.61 9.77 -2.14
CA ASP A 80 8.89 9.11 -1.86
C ASP A 80 8.71 7.59 -1.86
N ILE A 81 9.72 6.87 -2.36
CA ILE A 81 9.78 5.41 -2.34
C ILE A 81 10.96 5.02 -1.45
N LYS A 82 10.69 4.21 -0.42
CA LYS A 82 11.72 3.59 0.42
C LYS A 82 11.76 2.10 0.16
N ILE A 83 12.94 1.54 -0.08
CA ILE A 83 13.09 0.12 -0.39
C ILE A 83 14.01 -0.52 0.65
N ASN A 84 13.43 -1.37 1.49
CA ASN A 84 14.18 -2.15 2.46
C ASN A 84 14.22 -3.61 2.00
N SER A 85 15.42 -4.12 1.80
CA SER A 85 15.66 -5.54 1.52
C SER A 85 16.60 -6.12 2.54
N LYS A 86 16.43 -7.40 2.86
CA LYS A 86 17.38 -8.21 3.59
C LYS A 86 17.57 -9.51 2.83
N ILE A 87 18.81 -9.78 2.39
CA ILE A 87 19.11 -10.93 1.53
C ILE A 87 20.19 -11.76 2.21
N GLU A 88 19.85 -13.00 2.57
CA GLU A 88 20.83 -13.92 3.18
C GLU A 88 21.80 -14.48 2.13
N SER A 89 21.33 -14.74 0.91
CA SER A 89 22.16 -15.24 -0.20
C SER A 89 21.53 -14.96 -1.57
N GLY A 90 22.36 -14.87 -2.60
CA GLY A 90 21.96 -14.54 -3.98
C GLY A 90 21.88 -13.05 -4.26
N ASP A 91 21.48 -12.69 -5.48
CA ASP A 91 21.45 -11.31 -5.95
C ASP A 91 20.03 -10.74 -5.97
N LEU A 92 19.87 -9.49 -5.52
CA LEU A 92 18.67 -8.71 -5.74
C LEU A 92 18.95 -7.58 -6.73
N ASN A 93 18.06 -7.45 -7.71
CA ASN A 93 18.07 -6.38 -8.68
C ASN A 93 16.81 -5.54 -8.51
N ILE A 94 16.98 -4.26 -8.18
CA ILE A 94 15.87 -3.31 -8.03
C ILE A 94 16.00 -2.25 -9.11
N LYS A 95 14.93 -2.06 -9.89
CA LYS A 95 14.81 -1.02 -10.91
C LYS A 95 13.50 -0.27 -10.76
N ILE A 96 13.59 1.06 -10.82
CA ILE A 96 12.44 1.96 -10.82
C ILE A 96 12.41 2.69 -12.14
N TYR A 97 11.24 2.66 -12.79
CA TYR A 97 10.99 3.29 -14.08
C TYR A 97 9.84 4.28 -13.95
N ASP A 98 9.96 5.39 -14.65
CA ASP A 98 8.86 6.27 -14.98
C ASP A 98 8.68 6.26 -16.50
N ASP A 99 7.58 5.65 -16.94
CA ASP A 99 7.36 5.18 -18.31
C ASP A 99 8.54 4.37 -18.87
N LYS A 100 9.40 4.99 -19.69
CA LYS A 100 10.56 4.37 -20.33
C LYS A 100 11.89 4.86 -19.74
N LYS A 101 11.86 5.81 -18.81
CA LYS A 101 13.05 6.39 -18.20
C LYS A 101 13.39 5.60 -16.93
N THR A 102 14.63 5.14 -16.84
CA THR A 102 15.14 4.54 -15.61
C THR A 102 15.45 5.65 -14.61
N LEU A 103 14.80 5.63 -13.45
CA LEU A 103 15.04 6.58 -12.35
C LEU A 103 16.02 6.00 -11.32
N PHE A 104 15.98 4.69 -11.12
CA PHE A 104 16.84 3.99 -10.17
C PHE A 104 17.17 2.60 -10.70
N ASN A 105 18.42 2.16 -10.52
CA ASN A 105 18.87 0.81 -10.85
C ASN A 105 20.01 0.43 -9.90
N LYS A 106 19.78 -0.56 -9.03
CA LYS A 106 20.82 -1.08 -8.13
C LYS A 106 20.79 -2.61 -8.15
N ASN A 107 22.00 -3.17 -8.23
CA ASN A 107 22.25 -4.61 -8.24
C ASN A 107 23.04 -4.94 -6.97
N GLY A 108 22.73 -6.05 -6.31
CA GLY A 108 23.65 -6.68 -5.35
C GLY A 108 22.98 -7.42 -4.20
N THR A 109 23.81 -7.91 -3.29
CA THR A 109 23.45 -8.50 -2.00
C THR A 109 23.17 -7.39 -1.00
N LEU A 110 22.04 -6.71 -1.18
CA LEU A 110 21.71 -5.48 -0.47
C LEU A 110 21.29 -5.76 0.99
N ASP A 111 22.27 -5.65 1.88
CA ASP A 111 22.10 -5.48 3.33
C ASP A 111 22.25 -3.97 3.68
N GLU A 112 21.56 -3.10 2.93
CA GLU A 112 21.58 -1.64 3.15
C GLU A 112 20.16 -1.05 3.04
N THR A 113 19.84 -0.04 3.85
CA THR A 113 18.62 0.78 3.68
C THR A 113 18.86 1.77 2.54
N ILE A 114 18.00 1.77 1.51
CA ILE A 114 18.00 2.75 0.42
C ILE A 114 16.78 3.66 0.54
#